data_AF-E5X2J8-F1
#
_entry.id   AF-E5X2J8-F1
#
_cell.length_a   1.000
_cell.length_b   1.000
_cell.length_c   1.000
_cell.angle_alpha   90.00
_cell.angle_beta   90.00
_cell.angle_gamma   90.00
#
_symmetry.space_group_name_H-M   'P 1'
#
loop_
_entity.id
_entity.type
_entity.pdbx_description
1 polymer ?
#
loop_
_entity_poly.entity_id
_entity_poly.type
_entity_poly.pdbx_seq_one_letter_code
_entity_poly.pdbx_strand_id
1 'polypeptide(L)'
;MKIGDFMSRTMVKILFFSSLVLFSSCVSIPKQTAEMSVLLEQQLDALKQANNSIIENVYKEKEKNVTDYVDNIWFPQYLEEYFQKPIIQEAWNEAVNTDSLEYRLELIQTLTQICMEEYKTYKESLLSPIYAEKDTILRNFNEQYDLALKMNSIITRNVKSASDLQSEYKSYLNKIVSTEKLDSITQSSLDKIDKQFDNVIEGFDKYEDKINSIINKIK
;
A
#
# COMPACT_ATOMS: atom_id res chain seq x y z
N MET A 1 64.26 -53.64 -13.27
CA MET A 1 63.49 -52.42 -12.94
C MET A 1 62.70 -52.70 -11.67
N LYS A 2 62.99 -51.98 -10.58
CA LYS A 2 62.50 -52.32 -9.22
C LYS A 2 60.99 -52.06 -9.11
N ILE A 3 60.27 -52.99 -8.47
CA ILE A 3 58.80 -52.96 -8.27
C ILE A 3 58.31 -51.66 -7.61
N GLY A 4 59.16 -50.97 -6.84
CA GLY A 4 58.87 -49.66 -6.23
C GLY A 4 58.69 -48.50 -7.22
N ASP A 5 59.44 -48.46 -8.34
CA ASP A 5 59.31 -47.40 -9.35
C ASP A 5 58.04 -47.53 -10.18
N PHE A 6 57.54 -48.76 -10.34
CA PHE A 6 56.28 -49.03 -11.04
C PHE A 6 55.07 -48.60 -10.20
N MET A 7 55.05 -48.91 -8.90
CA MET A 7 53.97 -48.47 -8.00
C MET A 7 53.93 -46.95 -7.84
N SER A 8 55.08 -46.29 -7.69
CA SER A 8 55.17 -44.82 -7.54
C SER A 8 54.62 -44.06 -8.76
N ARG A 9 55.02 -44.47 -9.98
CA ARG A 9 54.51 -43.86 -11.22
C ARG A 9 53.01 -44.12 -11.45
N THR A 10 52.49 -45.23 -10.94
CA THR A 10 51.06 -45.58 -11.06
C THR A 10 50.22 -44.82 -10.03
N MET A 11 50.70 -44.64 -8.81
CA MET A 11 50.06 -43.78 -7.80
C MET A 11 50.02 -42.31 -8.23
N VAL A 12 51.11 -41.75 -8.78
CA VAL A 12 51.12 -40.36 -9.28
C VAL A 12 50.11 -40.17 -10.42
N LYS A 13 49.98 -41.15 -11.33
CA LYS A 13 48.96 -41.12 -12.40
C LYS A 13 47.54 -41.19 -11.85
N ILE A 14 47.28 -42.03 -10.86
CA ILE A 14 45.96 -42.13 -10.21
C ILE A 14 45.61 -40.83 -9.48
N LEU A 15 46.57 -40.21 -8.79
CA LEU A 15 46.38 -38.92 -8.11
C LEU A 15 46.11 -37.78 -9.11
N PHE A 16 46.82 -37.76 -10.25
CA PHE A 16 46.57 -36.79 -11.33
C PHE A 16 45.21 -36.99 -12.01
N PHE A 17 44.79 -38.25 -12.20
CA PHE A 17 43.48 -38.56 -12.79
C PHE A 17 42.35 -38.22 -11.81
N SER A 18 42.56 -38.47 -10.51
CA SER A 18 41.62 -38.09 -9.45
C SER A 18 41.48 -36.57 -9.32
N SER A 19 42.54 -35.79 -9.47
CA SER A 19 42.43 -34.32 -9.45
C SER A 19 41.69 -33.78 -10.68
N LEU A 20 41.83 -34.43 -11.85
CA LEU A 20 41.13 -34.03 -13.08
C LEU A 20 39.60 -34.24 -12.99
N VAL A 21 39.15 -35.31 -12.32
CA VAL A 21 37.72 -35.59 -12.15
C VAL A 21 37.06 -34.58 -11.18
N LEU A 22 37.79 -34.08 -10.18
CA LEU A 22 37.29 -33.09 -9.22
C LEU A 22 37.03 -31.69 -9.81
N PHE A 23 37.56 -31.37 -11.00
CA PHE A 23 37.27 -30.12 -11.71
C PHE A 23 36.11 -30.23 -12.71
N SER A 24 35.51 -31.42 -12.87
CA SER A 24 34.38 -31.63 -13.80
C SER A 24 33.00 -31.47 -13.17
N SER A 25 32.93 -31.11 -11.88
CA SER A 25 31.67 -30.81 -11.19
C SER A 25 31.20 -29.37 -11.40
N CYS A 26 31.40 -28.80 -12.58
CA CYS A 26 30.61 -27.66 -13.05
C CYS A 26 29.21 -28.18 -13.34
N VAL A 27 28.38 -28.28 -12.30
CA VAL A 27 26.97 -28.66 -12.42
C VAL A 27 26.30 -27.63 -13.33
N SER A 28 25.84 -28.05 -14.50
CA SER A 28 25.05 -27.19 -15.40
C SER A 28 23.80 -26.73 -14.66
N ILE A 29 23.53 -25.43 -14.62
CA ILE A 29 22.32 -24.93 -13.97
C ILE A 29 21.10 -25.45 -14.76
N PRO A 30 20.12 -26.10 -14.11
CA PRO A 30 18.95 -26.64 -14.79
C PRO A 30 18.12 -25.53 -15.46
N LYS A 31 17.57 -25.80 -16.65
CA LYS A 31 16.68 -24.87 -17.38
C LYS A 31 15.51 -24.38 -16.50
N GLN A 32 15.00 -25.28 -15.66
CA GLN A 32 13.91 -25.04 -14.72
C GLN A 32 14.22 -23.89 -13.75
N THR A 33 15.48 -23.70 -13.36
CA THR A 33 15.89 -22.60 -12.48
C THR A 33 15.77 -21.25 -13.20
N ALA A 34 16.10 -21.18 -14.49
CA ALA A 34 15.93 -19.97 -15.29
C ALA A 34 14.44 -19.61 -15.46
N GLU A 35 13.60 -20.62 -15.69
CA GLU A 35 12.15 -20.47 -15.81
C GLU A 35 11.52 -19.96 -14.51
N MET A 36 11.92 -20.54 -13.37
CA MET A 36 11.42 -20.11 -12.05
C MET A 36 11.79 -18.66 -11.73
N SER A 37 13.00 -18.20 -12.09
CA SER A 37 13.38 -16.80 -11.87
C SER A 37 12.57 -15.83 -12.73
N VAL A 38 12.25 -16.16 -13.99
CA VAL A 38 11.37 -15.32 -14.82
C VAL A 38 9.95 -15.27 -14.25
N LEU A 39 9.40 -16.41 -13.82
CA LEU A 39 8.08 -16.45 -13.18
C LEU A 39 8.05 -15.65 -11.88
N LEU A 40 9.12 -15.70 -11.08
CA LEU A 40 9.23 -14.92 -9.85
C LEU A 40 9.22 -13.41 -10.13
N GLU A 41 9.87 -12.96 -11.21
CA GLU A 41 9.83 -11.55 -11.63
C GLU A 41 8.40 -11.06 -11.88
N GLN A 42 7.64 -11.86 -12.64
CA GLN A 42 6.25 -11.55 -12.98
C GLN A 42 5.34 -11.55 -11.75
N GLN A 43 5.53 -12.51 -10.83
CA GLN A 43 4.77 -12.56 -9.59
C GLN A 43 5.07 -11.37 -8.67
N LEU A 44 6.34 -10.96 -8.58
CA LEU A 44 6.73 -9.77 -7.81
C LEU A 44 6.10 -8.50 -8.37
N ASP A 45 6.09 -8.34 -9.70
CA ASP A 45 5.47 -7.18 -10.34
C ASP A 45 3.94 -7.16 -10.15
N ALA A 46 3.28 -8.31 -10.32
CA ALA A 46 1.84 -8.43 -10.09
C ALA A 46 1.45 -8.14 -8.63
N LEU A 47 2.25 -8.61 -7.66
CA LEU A 47 2.06 -8.31 -6.24
C LEU A 47 2.30 -6.83 -5.92
N LYS A 48 3.30 -6.20 -6.56
CA LYS A 48 3.55 -4.76 -6.42
C LYS A 48 2.32 -3.95 -6.87
N GLN A 49 1.77 -4.28 -8.04
CA GLN A 49 0.59 -3.60 -8.58
C GLN A 49 -0.65 -3.80 -7.71
N ALA A 50 -0.93 -5.04 -7.29
CA ALA A 50 -2.06 -5.37 -6.42
C ALA A 50 -1.96 -4.63 -5.08
N ASN A 51 -0.78 -4.63 -4.45
CA ASN A 51 -0.58 -3.94 -3.17
C ASN A 51 -0.70 -2.42 -3.30
N ASN A 52 -0.18 -1.82 -4.38
CA ASN A 52 -0.41 -0.40 -4.64
C ASN A 52 -1.90 -0.07 -4.75
N SER A 53 -2.68 -0.89 -5.46
CA SER A 53 -4.13 -0.70 -5.56
C SER A 53 -4.84 -0.84 -4.21
N ILE A 54 -4.44 -1.81 -3.37
CA ILE A 54 -5.01 -1.98 -2.02
C ILE A 54 -4.72 -0.76 -1.17
N ILE A 55 -3.46 -0.29 -1.16
CA ILE A 55 -3.06 0.88 -0.39
C ILE A 55 -3.86 2.10 -0.84
N GLU A 56 -3.95 2.37 -2.14
CA GLU A 56 -4.73 3.50 -2.66
C GLU A 56 -6.21 3.42 -2.27
N ASN A 57 -6.84 2.24 -2.37
CA ASN A 57 -8.25 2.09 -2.02
C ASN A 57 -8.50 2.31 -0.52
N VAL A 58 -7.67 1.72 0.34
CA VAL A 58 -7.78 1.89 1.81
C VAL A 58 -7.62 3.36 2.20
N TYR A 59 -6.66 4.06 1.61
CA TYR A 59 -6.46 5.47 1.93
C TYR A 59 -7.55 6.36 1.35
N LYS A 60 -8.06 6.07 0.15
CA LYS A 60 -9.22 6.76 -0.42
C LYS A 60 -10.46 6.63 0.46
N GLU A 61 -10.68 5.46 1.05
CA GLU A 61 -11.77 5.27 2.00
C GLU A 61 -11.56 6.07 3.30
N LYS A 62 -10.33 6.10 3.84
CA LYS A 62 -10.00 6.94 5.00
C LYS A 62 -10.24 8.43 4.72
N GLU A 63 -9.78 8.92 3.56
CA GLU A 63 -9.99 10.29 3.09
C GLU A 63 -11.49 10.62 2.99
N LYS A 64 -12.29 9.69 2.44
CA LYS A 64 -13.74 9.81 2.37
C LYS A 64 -14.37 9.86 3.75
N ASN A 65 -14.01 8.97 4.67
CA ASN A 65 -14.61 8.92 6.01
C ASN A 65 -14.31 10.20 6.81
N VAL A 66 -13.09 10.73 6.72
CA VAL A 66 -12.74 12.03 7.31
C VAL A 66 -13.54 13.15 6.66
N THR A 67 -13.63 13.16 5.34
CA THR A 67 -14.42 14.15 4.60
C THR A 67 -15.88 14.12 5.02
N ASP A 68 -16.49 12.94 5.08
CA ASP A 68 -17.90 12.76 5.46
C ASP A 68 -18.14 13.21 6.92
N TYR A 69 -17.20 12.92 7.83
CA TYR A 69 -17.25 13.40 9.21
C TYR A 69 -17.18 14.93 9.28
N VAL A 70 -16.23 15.56 8.58
CA VAL A 70 -16.08 17.01 8.61
C VAL A 70 -17.31 17.68 8.00
N ASP A 71 -17.77 17.19 6.85
CA ASP A 71 -18.83 17.82 6.07
C ASP A 71 -20.21 17.65 6.74
N ASN A 72 -20.50 16.47 7.31
CA ASN A 72 -21.85 16.14 7.78
C ASN A 72 -22.02 16.18 9.30
N ILE A 73 -20.93 16.16 10.07
CA ILE A 73 -21.01 16.10 11.55
C ILE A 73 -20.35 17.34 12.14
N TRP A 74 -19.04 17.48 11.94
CA TRP A 74 -18.28 18.52 12.63
C TRP A 74 -18.63 19.93 12.14
N PHE A 75 -18.72 20.17 10.84
CA PHE A 75 -18.96 21.53 10.33
C PHE A 75 -20.36 22.05 10.70
N PRO A 76 -21.44 21.25 10.61
CA PRO A 76 -22.74 21.65 11.13
C PRO A 76 -22.72 22.01 12.62
N GLN A 77 -22.06 21.21 13.46
CA GLN A 77 -21.94 21.49 14.91
C GLN A 77 -21.12 22.76 15.17
N TYR A 78 -20.00 22.92 14.46
CA TYR A 78 -19.18 24.12 14.52
C TYR A 78 -19.99 25.37 14.17
N LEU A 79 -20.80 25.33 13.10
CA LEU A 79 -21.65 26.46 12.71
C LEU A 79 -22.69 26.78 13.79
N GLU A 80 -23.34 25.75 14.37
CA GLU A 80 -24.29 25.95 15.46
C GLU A 80 -23.60 26.66 16.64
N GLU A 81 -22.47 26.13 17.12
CA GLU A 81 -21.71 26.74 18.22
C GLU A 81 -21.20 28.15 17.89
N TYR A 82 -20.73 28.37 16.67
CA TYR A 82 -20.21 29.65 16.23
C TYR A 82 -21.29 30.74 16.23
N PHE A 83 -22.50 30.42 15.76
CA PHE A 83 -23.65 31.33 15.76
C PHE A 83 -24.30 31.51 17.14
N GLN A 84 -23.95 30.69 18.13
CA GLN A 84 -24.33 30.93 19.54
C GLN A 84 -23.44 31.96 20.25
N LYS A 85 -22.34 32.41 19.64
CA LYS A 85 -21.47 33.43 20.23
C LYS A 85 -22.21 34.77 20.32
N PRO A 86 -22.20 35.45 21.49
CA PRO A 86 -22.99 36.69 21.68
C PRO A 86 -22.74 37.77 20.63
N ILE A 87 -21.49 37.99 20.24
CA ILE A 87 -21.12 38.98 19.23
C ILE A 87 -21.68 38.63 17.83
N ILE A 88 -21.76 37.34 17.51
CA ILE A 88 -22.30 36.87 16.23
C ILE A 88 -23.82 37.00 16.24
N GLN A 89 -24.47 36.66 17.36
CA GLN A 89 -25.90 36.88 17.52
C GLN A 89 -26.28 38.36 17.41
N GLU A 90 -25.50 39.25 18.03
CA GLU A 90 -25.71 40.70 17.95
C GLU A 90 -25.59 41.20 16.51
N ALA A 91 -24.50 40.89 15.83
CA ALA A 91 -24.28 41.27 14.43
C ALA A 91 -25.36 40.69 13.49
N TRP A 92 -25.75 39.42 13.70
CA TRP A 92 -26.80 38.78 12.91
C TRP A 92 -28.16 39.45 13.12
N ASN A 93 -28.53 39.74 14.38
CA ASN A 93 -29.77 40.45 14.70
C ASN A 93 -29.77 41.86 14.11
N GLU A 94 -28.64 42.57 14.14
CA GLU A 94 -28.51 43.87 13.48
C GLU A 94 -28.74 43.75 11.96
N ALA A 95 -28.12 42.77 11.31
CA ALA A 95 -28.27 42.55 9.87
C ALA A 95 -29.71 42.20 9.46
N VAL A 96 -30.43 41.45 10.27
CA VAL A 96 -31.84 41.11 9.98
C VAL A 96 -32.73 42.35 10.10
N ASN A 97 -32.45 43.25 11.07
CA ASN A 97 -33.31 44.41 11.36
C ASN A 97 -32.97 45.69 10.55
N THR A 98 -31.77 45.79 9.96
CA THR A 98 -31.36 46.96 9.17
C THR A 98 -31.97 46.97 7.76
N ASP A 99 -32.22 48.16 7.18
CA ASP A 99 -32.63 48.32 5.78
C ASP A 99 -31.44 48.30 4.80
N SER A 100 -30.20 48.26 5.31
CA SER A 100 -29.00 48.26 4.48
C SER A 100 -28.72 46.89 3.87
N LEU A 101 -28.97 46.76 2.56
CA LEU A 101 -28.56 45.59 1.78
C LEU A 101 -27.04 45.41 1.78
N GLU A 102 -26.29 46.51 1.72
CA GLU A 102 -24.82 46.49 1.72
C GLU A 102 -24.27 45.84 2.99
N TYR A 103 -24.77 46.24 4.16
CA TYR A 103 -24.36 45.67 5.44
C TYR A 103 -24.71 44.18 5.54
N ARG A 104 -25.91 43.78 5.08
CA ARG A 104 -26.31 42.37 5.04
C ARG A 104 -25.37 41.52 4.19
N LEU A 105 -24.99 42.02 3.02
CA LEU A 105 -24.07 41.33 2.13
C LEU A 105 -22.66 41.25 2.73
N GLU A 106 -22.17 42.34 3.32
CA GLU A 106 -20.85 42.38 3.98
C GLU A 106 -20.77 41.38 5.14
N LEU A 107 -21.81 41.33 5.99
CA LEU A 107 -21.85 40.37 7.08
C LEU A 107 -21.87 38.93 6.57
N ILE A 108 -22.72 38.61 5.60
CA ILE A 108 -22.80 37.25 5.03
C ILE A 108 -21.45 36.85 4.42
N GLN A 109 -20.81 37.74 3.67
CA GLN A 109 -19.49 37.49 3.08
C GLN A 109 -18.43 37.24 4.16
N THR A 110 -18.39 38.09 5.18
CA THR A 110 -17.42 37.98 6.28
C THR A 110 -17.60 36.68 7.07
N LEU A 111 -18.84 36.37 7.48
CA LEU A 111 -19.13 35.14 8.22
C LEU A 111 -18.84 33.90 7.39
N THR A 112 -19.21 33.91 6.10
CA THR A 112 -18.91 32.81 5.18
C THR A 112 -17.41 32.61 5.07
N GLN A 113 -16.63 33.68 4.89
CA GLN A 113 -15.18 33.58 4.79
C GLN A 113 -14.57 32.95 6.05
N ILE A 114 -14.93 33.45 7.24
CA ILE A 114 -14.41 32.93 8.50
C ILE A 114 -14.76 31.45 8.68
N CYS A 115 -16.03 31.08 8.46
CA CYS A 115 -16.45 29.69 8.62
C CYS A 115 -15.78 28.75 7.62
N MET A 116 -15.60 29.20 6.37
CA MET A 116 -14.94 28.42 5.33
C MET A 116 -13.42 28.29 5.55
N GLU A 117 -12.78 29.31 6.12
CA GLU A 117 -11.37 29.25 6.53
C GLU A 117 -11.17 28.22 7.64
N GLU A 118 -12.04 28.22 8.66
CA GLU A 118 -11.99 27.23 9.74
C GLU A 118 -12.27 25.81 9.21
N TYR A 119 -13.30 25.65 8.38
CA TYR A 119 -13.62 24.39 7.71
C TYR A 119 -12.43 23.81 6.96
N LYS A 120 -11.80 24.63 6.11
CA LYS A 120 -10.65 24.20 5.31
C LYS A 120 -9.46 23.84 6.20
N THR A 121 -9.19 24.66 7.21
CA THR A 121 -8.06 24.46 8.14
C THR A 121 -8.23 23.16 8.92
N TYR A 122 -9.42 22.94 9.48
CA TYR A 122 -9.71 21.73 10.22
C TYR A 122 -9.66 20.49 9.33
N LYS A 123 -10.30 20.53 8.15
CA LYS A 123 -10.27 19.42 7.18
C LYS A 123 -8.84 19.06 6.76
N GLU A 124 -8.04 20.06 6.44
CA GLU A 124 -6.63 19.84 6.06
C GLU A 124 -5.81 19.27 7.21
N SER A 125 -6.05 19.70 8.46
CA SER A 125 -5.35 19.18 9.63
C SER A 125 -5.57 17.69 9.85
N LEU A 126 -6.72 17.15 9.44
CA LEU A 126 -7.06 15.73 9.53
C LEU A 126 -6.60 14.94 8.30
N LEU A 127 -6.67 15.53 7.11
CA LEU A 127 -6.29 14.84 5.86
C LEU A 127 -4.78 14.82 5.63
N SER A 128 -4.05 15.88 6.02
CA SER A 128 -2.60 15.99 5.77
C SER A 128 -1.79 14.82 6.35
N PRO A 129 -2.03 14.35 7.60
CA PRO A 129 -1.38 13.16 8.13
C PRO A 129 -1.69 11.88 7.34
N ILE A 130 -2.92 11.75 6.83
CA ILE A 130 -3.37 10.59 6.04
C ILE A 130 -2.61 10.55 4.70
N TYR A 131 -2.48 11.69 4.03
CA TYR A 131 -1.70 11.80 2.79
C TYR A 131 -0.22 11.47 3.02
N ALA A 132 0.39 12.04 4.07
CA ALA A 132 1.80 11.80 4.37
C ALA A 132 2.09 10.33 4.70
N GLU A 133 1.17 9.67 5.42
CA GLU A 133 1.29 8.24 5.72
C GLU A 133 1.13 7.39 4.46
N LYS A 134 0.15 7.69 3.60
CA LYS A 134 -0.05 7.01 2.30
C LYS A 134 1.22 7.05 1.47
N ASP A 135 1.79 8.24 1.29
CA ASP A 135 3.01 8.44 0.50
C ASP A 135 4.18 7.66 1.08
N THR A 136 4.30 7.64 2.42
CA THR A 136 5.35 6.90 3.11
C THR A 136 5.21 5.39 2.90
N ILE A 137 4.01 4.86 3.03
CA ILE A 137 3.74 3.43 2.85
C ILE A 137 3.96 3.03 1.38
N LEU A 138 3.39 3.75 0.42
CA LEU A 138 3.59 3.49 -1.02
C LEU A 138 5.07 3.52 -1.38
N ARG A 139 5.82 4.52 -0.90
CA ARG A 139 7.26 4.60 -1.15
C ARG A 139 7.99 3.39 -0.59
N ASN A 140 7.77 3.06 0.68
CA ASN A 140 8.45 1.94 1.33
C ASN A 140 8.13 0.60 0.65
N PHE A 141 6.86 0.35 0.30
CA PHE A 141 6.45 -0.86 -0.40
C PHE A 141 7.09 -0.97 -1.78
N ASN A 142 7.03 0.11 -2.56
CA ASN A 142 7.60 0.13 -3.91
C ASN A 142 9.13 -0.07 -3.88
N GLU A 143 9.85 0.56 -2.93
CA GLU A 143 11.28 0.37 -2.74
C GLU A 143 11.65 -1.10 -2.46
N GLN A 144 10.87 -1.80 -1.63
CA GLN A 144 11.12 -3.23 -1.34
C GLN A 144 10.85 -4.13 -2.56
N TYR A 145 9.78 -3.88 -3.31
CA TYR A 145 9.51 -4.63 -4.54
C TYR A 145 10.56 -4.38 -5.62
N ASP A 146 11.00 -3.13 -5.79
CA ASP A 146 12.05 -2.78 -6.75
C ASP A 146 13.39 -3.43 -6.39
N LEU A 147 13.71 -3.50 -5.09
CA LEU A 147 14.87 -4.24 -4.62
C LEU A 147 14.76 -5.74 -4.93
N ALA A 148 13.60 -6.35 -4.66
CA ALA A 148 13.36 -7.77 -4.94
C ALA A 148 13.43 -8.08 -6.45
N LEU A 149 12.83 -7.24 -7.30
CA LEU A 149 12.91 -7.33 -8.76
C LEU A 149 14.36 -7.22 -9.24
N LYS A 150 15.14 -6.28 -8.70
CA LYS A 150 16.56 -6.12 -9.02
C LYS A 150 17.38 -7.34 -8.62
N MET A 151 17.16 -7.87 -7.41
CA MET A 151 17.80 -9.10 -6.93
C MET A 151 17.48 -10.27 -7.86
N ASN A 152 16.20 -10.45 -8.22
CA ASN A 152 15.77 -11.51 -9.10
C ASN A 152 16.35 -11.36 -10.52
N SER A 153 16.43 -10.14 -11.06
CA SER A 153 17.07 -9.87 -12.36
C SER A 153 18.56 -10.26 -12.38
N ILE A 154 19.28 -10.04 -11.27
CA ILE A 154 20.68 -10.48 -11.10
C ILE A 154 20.76 -12.01 -11.08
N ILE A 155 19.87 -12.68 -10.33
CA ILE A 155 19.79 -14.15 -10.28
C ILE A 155 19.53 -14.71 -11.68
N THR A 156 18.51 -14.19 -12.38
CA THR A 156 18.16 -14.58 -13.76
C THR A 156 19.36 -14.44 -14.70
N ARG A 157 20.09 -13.32 -14.64
CA ARG A 157 21.29 -13.10 -15.46
C ARG A 157 22.38 -14.12 -15.18
N ASN A 158 22.68 -14.36 -13.90
CA ASN A 158 23.72 -15.32 -13.48
C ASN A 158 23.35 -16.74 -13.90
N VAL A 159 22.09 -17.14 -13.68
CA VAL A 159 21.56 -18.44 -14.10
C VAL A 159 21.64 -18.61 -15.61
N LYS A 160 21.25 -17.58 -16.38
CA LYS A 160 21.34 -17.60 -17.85
C LYS A 160 22.78 -17.69 -18.35
N SER A 161 23.71 -16.94 -17.75
CA SER A 161 25.13 -16.96 -18.14
C SER A 161 25.81 -18.30 -17.87
N ALA A 162 25.31 -19.07 -16.91
CA ALA A 162 25.86 -20.37 -16.55
C ALA A 162 25.12 -21.57 -17.18
N SER A 163 24.06 -21.34 -17.97
CA SER A 163 23.23 -22.40 -18.58
C SER A 163 23.20 -22.41 -20.12
N ASP A 164 23.88 -21.47 -20.80
CA ASP A 164 23.84 -21.31 -22.27
C ASP A 164 22.42 -21.17 -22.88
N LEU A 165 21.43 -20.74 -22.09
CA LEU A 165 20.02 -20.64 -22.50
C LEU A 165 19.65 -19.29 -23.13
N GLN A 166 20.24 -18.97 -24.28
CA GLN A 166 19.94 -17.72 -24.99
C GLN A 166 18.62 -17.75 -25.79
N SER A 167 18.15 -18.91 -26.27
CA SER A 167 17.13 -19.02 -27.32
C SER A 167 15.67 -19.17 -26.87
N GLU A 168 15.38 -19.50 -25.60
CA GLU A 168 14.03 -19.92 -25.16
C GLU A 168 13.24 -18.86 -24.35
N TYR A 169 13.84 -17.70 -24.06
CA TYR A 169 13.26 -16.63 -23.23
C TYR A 169 11.88 -16.12 -23.71
N LYS A 170 11.66 -16.06 -25.03
CA LYS A 170 10.37 -15.62 -25.60
C LYS A 170 9.21 -16.59 -25.32
N SER A 171 9.47 -17.87 -25.09
CA SER A 171 8.43 -18.89 -24.87
C SER A 171 7.77 -18.76 -23.49
N TYR A 172 8.56 -18.39 -22.48
CA TYR A 172 8.08 -18.27 -21.09
C TYR A 172 7.23 -17.02 -20.85
N LEU A 173 7.44 -15.96 -21.64
CA LEU A 173 6.59 -14.77 -21.64
C LEU A 173 5.14 -15.07 -22.02
N ASN A 174 4.81 -16.22 -22.62
CA ASN A 174 3.45 -16.53 -23.08
C ASN A 174 2.62 -17.40 -22.11
N LYS A 175 3.18 -17.88 -20.98
CA LYS A 175 2.47 -18.72 -19.99
C LYS A 175 1.83 -17.91 -18.84
N ILE A 176 1.52 -16.65 -19.13
CA ILE A 176 1.05 -15.63 -18.17
C ILE A 176 -0.22 -16.08 -17.44
N VAL A 177 -0.24 -15.86 -16.12
CA VAL A 177 -1.48 -15.81 -15.33
C VAL A 177 -2.17 -14.48 -15.64
N SER A 178 -3.37 -14.52 -16.22
CA SER A 178 -4.10 -13.29 -16.59
C SER A 178 -4.34 -12.40 -15.37
N THR A 179 -4.14 -11.10 -15.55
CA THR A 179 -4.41 -10.03 -14.56
C THR A 179 -5.80 -10.16 -13.94
N GLU A 180 -6.81 -10.58 -14.72
CA GLU A 180 -8.17 -10.91 -14.25
C GLU A 180 -8.24 -11.86 -13.05
N LYS A 181 -7.35 -12.86 -12.99
CA LYS A 181 -7.35 -13.84 -11.90
C LYS A 181 -6.76 -13.26 -10.62
N LEU A 182 -5.78 -12.36 -10.75
CA LEU A 182 -5.24 -11.58 -9.64
C LEU A 182 -6.26 -10.55 -9.14
N ASP A 183 -6.98 -9.89 -10.03
CA ASP A 183 -8.05 -8.95 -9.69
C ASP A 183 -9.16 -9.65 -8.89
N SER A 184 -9.54 -10.88 -9.26
CA SER A 184 -10.56 -11.65 -8.53
C SER A 184 -10.14 -12.05 -7.10
N ILE A 185 -8.85 -12.38 -6.89
CA ILE A 185 -8.32 -12.74 -5.57
C ILE A 185 -8.19 -11.49 -4.70
N THR A 186 -7.78 -10.37 -5.31
CA THR A 186 -7.67 -9.06 -4.66
C THR A 186 -9.05 -8.58 -4.23
N GLN A 187 -10.05 -8.62 -5.14
CA GLN A 187 -11.43 -8.24 -4.84
C GLN A 187 -12.04 -9.12 -3.75
N SER A 188 -11.85 -10.45 -3.80
CA SER A 188 -12.34 -11.34 -2.74
C SER A 188 -11.66 -11.10 -1.38
N SER A 189 -10.44 -10.54 -1.36
CA SER A 189 -9.74 -10.20 -0.12
C SER A 189 -10.18 -8.85 0.41
N LEU A 190 -10.42 -7.87 -0.46
CA LEU A 190 -11.04 -6.59 -0.12
C LEU A 190 -12.45 -6.79 0.45
N ASP A 191 -13.31 -7.59 -0.19
CA ASP A 191 -14.66 -7.90 0.31
C ASP A 191 -14.65 -8.56 1.71
N LYS A 192 -13.56 -9.26 2.07
CA LYS A 192 -13.39 -9.84 3.41
C LYS A 192 -12.92 -8.81 4.43
N ILE A 193 -12.05 -7.89 4.02
CA ILE A 193 -11.58 -6.78 4.86
C ILE A 193 -12.74 -5.81 5.10
N ASP A 194 -13.53 -5.48 4.09
CA ASP A 194 -14.73 -4.63 4.21
C ASP A 194 -15.71 -5.24 5.21
N LYS A 195 -16.00 -6.55 5.10
CA LYS A 195 -16.81 -7.25 6.10
C LYS A 195 -16.21 -7.23 7.50
N GLN A 196 -14.89 -7.26 7.64
CA GLN A 196 -14.25 -7.14 8.95
C GLN A 196 -14.34 -5.71 9.49
N PHE A 197 -14.23 -4.71 8.63
CA PHE A 197 -14.43 -3.30 8.98
C PHE A 197 -15.88 -3.01 9.37
N ASP A 198 -16.86 -3.51 8.63
CA ASP A 198 -18.29 -3.41 8.96
C ASP A 198 -18.56 -4.00 10.36
N ASN A 199 -17.97 -5.16 10.68
CA ASN A 199 -18.09 -5.77 12.00
C ASN A 199 -17.40 -4.94 13.11
N VAL A 200 -16.35 -4.19 12.78
CA VAL A 200 -15.67 -3.29 13.72
C VAL A 200 -16.49 -2.02 13.93
N ILE A 201 -17.09 -1.47 12.88
CA ILE A 201 -18.00 -0.30 12.92
C ILE A 201 -19.27 -0.63 13.71
N GLU A 202 -19.93 -1.76 13.44
CA GLU A 202 -21.05 -2.26 14.27
C GLU A 202 -20.62 -2.49 15.72
N GLY A 203 -19.37 -2.90 15.93
CA GLY A 203 -18.76 -3.00 17.26
C GLY A 203 -18.70 -1.65 17.96
N PHE A 204 -18.26 -0.59 17.28
CA PHE A 204 -18.20 0.77 17.81
C PHE A 204 -19.59 1.32 18.15
N ASP A 205 -20.58 1.18 17.26
CA ASP A 205 -21.96 1.61 17.50
C ASP A 205 -22.55 0.93 18.75
N LYS A 206 -22.26 -0.37 18.91
CA LYS A 206 -22.71 -1.14 20.08
C LYS A 206 -22.03 -0.72 21.38
N TYR A 207 -20.80 -0.19 21.32
CA TYR A 207 -20.12 0.39 22.48
C TYR A 207 -20.66 1.79 22.82
N GLU A 208 -20.98 2.58 21.80
CA GLU A 208 -21.61 3.90 21.96
C GLU A 208 -23.00 3.79 22.60
N ASP A 209 -23.83 2.84 22.14
CA ASP A 209 -25.12 2.51 22.77
C ASP A 209 -24.97 2.08 24.23
N LYS A 210 -23.90 1.33 24.52
CA LYS A 210 -23.62 0.85 25.88
C LYS A 210 -23.20 2.00 26.80
N ILE A 211 -22.36 2.91 26.31
CA ILE A 211 -21.94 4.13 27.01
C ILE A 211 -23.15 5.03 27.25
N ASN A 212 -24.01 5.24 26.24
CA ASN A 212 -25.24 6.01 26.36
C ASN A 212 -26.22 5.37 27.36
N SER A 213 -26.33 4.04 27.39
CA SER A 213 -27.16 3.32 28.38
C SER A 213 -26.64 3.47 29.82
N ILE A 214 -25.33 3.58 30.01
CA ILE A 214 -24.69 3.78 31.32
C ILE A 214 -24.89 5.23 31.76
N ILE A 215 -24.69 6.20 30.87
CA ILE A 215 -24.95 7.63 31.13
C ILE A 215 -26.40 7.85 31.55
N ASN A 216 -27.36 7.22 30.87
CA ASN A 216 -28.79 7.32 31.19
C ASN A 216 -29.20 6.62 32.51
N LYS A 217 -28.34 5.74 33.07
CA LYS A 217 -28.55 5.13 34.39
C LYS A 217 -27.93 5.91 35.54
N ILE A 218 -27.06 6.87 35.22
CA ILE A 218 -26.35 7.71 36.19
C ILE A 218 -27.05 9.08 36.35
N LYS A 219 -27.95 9.44 35.44
CA LYS A 219 -28.94 10.52 35.61
C LYS A 219 -30.19 10.01 36.32
#